data_AF-A0A947C2M2-F1
#
_entry.id   AF-A0A947C2M2-F1
#
_cell.length_a   1.000
_cell.length_b   1.000
_cell.length_c   1.000
_cell.angle_alpha   90.00
_cell.angle_beta   90.00
_cell.angle_gamma   90.00
#
_symmetry.space_group_name_H-M   'P 1'
#
loop_
_entity.id
_entity.type
_entity.pdbx_description
1 polymer ?
#
loop_
_entity_poly.entity_id
_entity_poly.type
_entity_poly.pdbx_seq_one_letter_code
_entity_poly.pdbx_strand_id
1 'polypeptide(L)'
;MGWTTKLVVFCSVIGLLLAGCKVDSDDVQQWKETVKGPTRLRAVIGSDRYSPELRTEAALAIVEMDRNDIDALSILSKAFEELQRRDRAISETIVGGMI
;
A
#
# COMPACT_ATOMS: atom_id res chain seq x y z
N MET A 1 6.10 47.63 40.11
CA MET A 1 4.68 47.44 39.76
C MET A 1 4.48 47.77 38.28
N GLY A 2 3.78 46.90 37.54
CA GLY A 2 3.12 47.23 36.27
C GLY A 2 3.85 46.81 34.98
N TRP A 3 3.56 45.60 34.49
CA TRP A 3 3.19 45.41 33.08
C TRP A 3 2.41 44.09 32.93
N THR A 4 1.10 44.16 33.13
CA THR A 4 0.16 43.16 32.65
C THR A 4 0.09 43.25 31.14
N THR A 5 0.31 42.18 30.38
CA THR A 5 -0.63 41.70 29.37
C THR A 5 -0.11 40.48 28.57
N LYS A 6 -1.02 39.51 28.41
CA LYS A 6 -1.16 38.60 27.26
C LYS A 6 -0.09 37.51 27.10
N LEU A 7 -0.27 36.40 27.80
CA LEU A 7 -0.21 35.10 27.11
C LEU A 7 -1.50 34.34 27.41
N VAL A 8 -2.46 34.69 26.55
CA VAL A 8 -3.74 34.03 26.35
C VAL A 8 -3.53 32.53 26.18
N VAL A 9 -4.31 31.77 26.94
CA VAL A 9 -4.63 30.36 26.72
C VAL A 9 -4.83 30.10 25.22
N PHE A 10 -3.86 29.45 24.57
CA PHE A 10 -4.05 28.93 23.22
C PHE A 10 -4.39 27.45 23.33
N CYS A 11 -5.67 27.21 23.62
CA CYS A 11 -6.31 25.95 23.30
C CYS A 11 -6.25 25.82 21.77
N SER A 12 -5.43 24.91 21.25
CA SER A 12 -5.61 24.45 19.88
C SER A 12 -5.37 22.96 19.84
N VAL A 13 -6.49 22.25 20.00
CA VAL A 13 -6.75 20.92 19.46
C VAL A 13 -6.02 20.77 18.13
N ILE A 14 -4.89 20.06 18.13
CA ILE A 14 -4.41 19.39 16.92
C ILE A 14 -4.81 17.93 17.11
N GLY A 15 -6.10 17.69 16.92
CA GLY A 15 -6.56 16.40 16.42
C GLY A 15 -5.98 16.26 15.02
N LEU A 16 -4.71 15.85 14.93
CA LEU A 16 -4.12 15.45 13.68
C LEU A 16 -4.89 14.19 13.28
N LEU A 17 -5.82 14.41 12.37
CA LEU A 17 -6.49 13.43 11.56
C LEU A 17 -5.57 12.22 11.36
N LEU A 18 -5.90 11.12 12.04
CA LEU A 18 -5.52 9.78 11.60
C LEU A 18 -6.31 9.50 10.30
N ALA A 19 -6.15 10.34 9.29
CA ALA A 19 -6.25 9.90 7.91
C ALA A 19 -5.07 8.94 7.74
N GLY A 20 -5.25 7.70 8.19
CA GLY A 20 -4.31 6.64 7.84
C GLY A 20 -4.24 6.68 6.32
N CYS A 21 -3.07 7.02 5.77
CA CYS A 21 -2.87 7.19 4.33
C CYS A 21 -3.52 6.00 3.64
N LYS A 22 -4.65 6.26 3.00
CA LYS A 22 -5.37 5.24 2.25
C LYS A 22 -4.53 5.02 1.02
N VAL A 23 -3.85 3.87 0.96
CA VAL A 23 -3.10 3.46 -0.22
C VAL A 23 -4.04 3.47 -1.42
N ASP A 24 -3.61 4.15 -2.47
CA ASP A 24 -4.31 4.28 -3.73
C ASP A 24 -3.40 3.88 -4.91
N SER A 25 -3.89 4.11 -6.13
CA SER A 25 -3.19 3.77 -7.37
C SER A 25 -1.89 4.56 -7.50
N ASP A 26 -1.87 5.84 -7.12
CA ASP A 26 -0.67 6.68 -7.21
C ASP A 26 0.46 6.15 -6.31
N ASP A 27 0.11 5.71 -5.10
CA ASP A 27 1.06 5.03 -4.19
C ASP A 27 1.63 3.75 -4.83
N VAL A 28 0.78 2.92 -5.43
CA VAL A 28 1.17 1.66 -6.08
C VAL A 28 2.16 1.92 -7.21
N GLN A 29 1.86 2.91 -8.08
CA GLN A 29 2.74 3.28 -9.18
C GLN A 29 4.07 3.86 -8.68
N GLN A 30 4.03 4.75 -7.68
CA GLN A 30 5.24 5.34 -7.12
C GLN A 30 6.16 4.29 -6.50
N TRP A 31 5.60 3.24 -5.90
CA TRP A 31 6.40 2.23 -5.20
C TRP A 31 7.26 1.36 -6.11
N LYS A 32 6.96 1.26 -7.41
CA LYS A 32 7.80 0.55 -8.40
C LYS A 32 9.25 1.00 -8.36
N GLU A 33 9.47 2.29 -8.16
CA GLU A 33 10.80 2.91 -8.16
C GLU A 33 11.48 2.90 -6.78
N THR A 34 10.86 2.30 -5.76
CA THR A 34 11.34 2.38 -4.38
C THR A 34 11.96 1.06 -3.90
N VAL A 35 13.01 1.16 -3.08
CA VAL A 35 13.66 -0.02 -2.47
C VAL A 35 12.67 -0.90 -1.71
N LYS A 36 11.69 -0.31 -1.01
CA LYS A 36 10.66 -1.03 -0.24
C LYS A 36 9.43 -1.42 -1.06
N GLY A 37 9.36 -1.00 -2.33
CA GLY A 37 8.25 -1.23 -3.24
C GLY A 37 7.78 -2.68 -3.30
N PRO A 38 8.66 -3.65 -3.59
CA PRO A 38 8.26 -5.04 -3.71
C PRO A 38 7.58 -5.58 -2.44
N THR A 39 8.07 -5.19 -1.26
CA THR A 39 7.48 -5.60 0.02
C THR A 39 6.11 -4.96 0.24
N ARG A 40 5.95 -3.68 -0.12
CA ARG A 40 4.67 -2.96 0.00
C ARG A 40 3.62 -3.49 -0.97
N LEU A 41 3.98 -3.68 -2.23
CA LEU A 41 3.10 -4.23 -3.25
C LEU A 41 2.62 -5.64 -2.89
N ARG A 42 3.52 -6.52 -2.43
CA ARG A 42 3.13 -7.84 -1.90
C ARG A 42 2.14 -7.73 -0.73
N ALA A 43 2.33 -6.75 0.16
CA ALA A 43 1.40 -6.52 1.27
C ALA A 43 0.01 -6.06 0.80
N VAL A 44 -0.07 -5.27 -0.28
CA VAL A 44 -1.34 -4.89 -0.90
C VAL A 44 -2.06 -6.13 -1.46
N ILE A 45 -1.38 -6.94 -2.28
CA ILE A 45 -1.94 -8.17 -2.86
C ILE A 45 -2.54 -9.09 -1.78
N GLY A 46 -1.82 -9.25 -0.67
CA GLY A 46 -2.20 -10.18 0.39
C GLY A 46 -3.19 -9.67 1.44
N SER A 47 -3.65 -8.41 1.37
CA SER A 47 -4.45 -7.78 2.43
C SER A 47 -5.91 -7.58 2.02
N ASP A 48 -6.82 -8.11 2.83
CA ASP A 48 -8.27 -8.04 2.65
C ASP A 48 -8.86 -6.61 2.64
N ARG A 49 -8.13 -5.63 3.21
CA ARG A 49 -8.54 -4.22 3.32
C ARG A 49 -8.62 -3.47 1.99
N TYR A 50 -7.99 -3.98 0.94
CA TYR A 50 -7.93 -3.33 -0.37
C TYR A 50 -8.90 -3.98 -1.35
N SER A 51 -9.40 -3.20 -2.30
CA SER A 51 -10.29 -3.74 -3.33
C SER A 51 -9.53 -4.70 -4.27
N PRO A 52 -10.21 -5.66 -4.92
CA PRO A 52 -9.58 -6.54 -5.90
C PRO A 52 -8.83 -5.80 -7.01
N GLU A 53 -9.33 -4.63 -7.42
CA GLU A 53 -8.72 -3.79 -8.46
C GLU A 53 -7.35 -3.25 -8.01
N LEU A 54 -7.26 -2.67 -6.81
CA LEU A 54 -5.99 -2.16 -6.28
C LEU A 54 -4.97 -3.29 -6.05
N ARG A 55 -5.43 -4.49 -5.70
CA ARG A 55 -4.56 -5.67 -5.57
C ARG A 55 -4.06 -6.18 -6.92
N THR A 56 -4.90 -6.11 -7.94
CA THR A 56 -4.53 -6.41 -9.33
C THR A 56 -3.50 -5.42 -9.82
N GLU A 57 -3.71 -4.14 -9.57
CA GLU A 57 -2.73 -3.09 -9.90
C GLU A 57 -1.41 -3.31 -9.16
N ALA A 58 -1.44 -3.68 -7.88
CA ALA A 58 -0.22 -3.99 -7.14
C ALA A 58 0.51 -5.23 -7.69
N ALA A 59 -0.21 -6.22 -8.20
CA ALA A 59 0.38 -7.40 -8.84
C ALA A 59 1.03 -7.04 -10.19
N LEU A 60 0.34 -6.26 -11.03
CA LEU A 60 0.89 -5.72 -12.28
C LEU A 60 2.11 -4.84 -12.01
N ALA A 61 2.05 -3.98 -11.00
CA ALA A 61 3.17 -3.12 -10.62
C ALA A 61 4.43 -3.92 -10.27
N ILE A 62 4.33 -5.13 -9.67
CA ILE A 62 5.49 -6.01 -9.45
C ILE A 62 6.07 -6.55 -10.76
N VAL A 63 5.21 -6.93 -11.72
CA VAL A 63 5.65 -7.41 -13.05
C VAL A 63 6.35 -6.28 -13.82
N GLU A 64 5.85 -5.06 -13.70
CA GLU A 64 6.34 -3.89 -14.42
C GLU A 64 7.59 -3.24 -13.81
N MET A 65 8.11 -3.75 -12.68
CA MET A 65 9.32 -3.19 -12.07
C MET A 65 10.55 -3.47 -12.94
N ASP A 66 11.21 -2.42 -13.43
CA ASP A 66 12.47 -2.53 -14.16
C ASP A 66 13.66 -2.54 -13.19
N ARG A 67 13.88 -3.68 -12.52
CA ARG A 67 14.88 -3.83 -11.46
C ARG A 67 15.60 -5.17 -11.51
N ASN A 68 16.92 -5.12 -11.58
CA ASN A 68 17.79 -6.31 -11.62
C ASN A 68 18.07 -6.93 -10.23
N ASP A 69 17.71 -6.24 -9.14
CA ASP A 69 17.95 -6.70 -7.77
C ASP A 69 16.82 -7.54 -7.18
N ILE A 70 15.74 -7.75 -7.94
CA ILE A 70 14.54 -8.48 -7.49
C ILE A 70 14.16 -9.58 -8.49
N ASP A 71 13.61 -10.67 -7.95
CA ASP A 71 12.95 -11.70 -8.74
C ASP A 71 11.43 -11.48 -8.64
N ALA A 72 10.87 -10.73 -9.58
CA ALA A 72 9.45 -10.37 -9.61
C ALA A 72 8.54 -11.61 -9.62
N LEU A 73 8.90 -12.65 -10.38
CA LEU A 73 8.13 -13.88 -10.50
C LEU A 73 8.11 -14.65 -9.17
N SER A 74 9.25 -14.76 -8.49
CA SER A 74 9.34 -15.40 -7.17
C SER A 74 8.47 -14.67 -6.13
N ILE A 75 8.50 -13.33 -6.13
CA ILE A 75 7.69 -12.51 -5.23
C ILE A 75 6.20 -12.72 -5.48
N LEU A 76 5.77 -12.67 -6.75
CA LEU A 76 4.37 -12.89 -7.12
C LEU A 76 3.90 -14.31 -6.82
N SER A 77 4.69 -15.32 -7.19
CA SER A 77 4.36 -16.73 -6.95
C SER A 77 4.13 -16.98 -5.47
N LYS A 78 5.02 -16.47 -4.61
CA LYS A 78 4.87 -16.59 -3.16
C LYS A 78 3.65 -15.83 -2.62
N ALA A 79 3.40 -14.61 -3.11
CA ALA A 79 2.24 -13.82 -2.71
C ALA A 79 0.93 -14.54 -3.05
N PHE A 80 0.82 -15.11 -4.26
CA PHE A 80 -0.36 -15.83 -4.69
C PHE A 80 -0.50 -17.22 -4.05
N GLU A 81 0.59 -17.93 -3.75
CA GLU A 81 0.52 -19.18 -2.98
C GLU A 81 -0.04 -18.92 -1.57
N GLU A 82 0.44 -17.87 -0.90
CA GLU A 82 -0.06 -17.46 0.42
C GLU A 82 -1.51 -16.97 0.37
N LEU A 83 -1.89 -16.26 -0.70
CA LEU A 83 -3.26 -15.80 -0.88
C LEU A 83 -4.20 -16.96 -1.22
N GLN A 84 -3.84 -17.84 -2.16
CA GLN A 84 -4.65 -18.98 -2.58
C GLN A 84 -4.97 -19.93 -1.41
N ARG A 85 -4.03 -20.13 -0.49
CA ARG A 85 -4.27 -20.92 0.73
C ARG A 85 -5.28 -20.30 1.68
N ARG A 86 -5.42 -18.97 1.68
CA ARG A 86 -6.34 -18.22 2.55
C ARG A 86 -7.68 -17.96 1.89
N ASP A 87 -7.64 -17.53 0.63
CA ASP A 87 -8.79 -17.14 -0.18
C ASP A 87 -8.51 -17.44 -1.67
N ARG A 88 -9.00 -18.60 -2.10
CA ARG A 88 -8.83 -19.05 -3.49
C ARG A 88 -9.58 -18.17 -4.49
N ALA A 89 -10.80 -17.74 -4.15
CA ALA A 89 -11.66 -16.98 -5.07
C ALA A 89 -11.08 -15.59 -5.35
N ILE A 90 -10.55 -14.93 -4.33
CA ILE A 90 -9.86 -13.64 -4.52
C ILE A 90 -8.56 -13.80 -5.30
N SER A 91 -7.79 -14.87 -5.07
CA SER A 91 -6.60 -15.16 -5.88
C SER A 91 -6.95 -15.29 -7.38
N GLU A 92 -7.97 -16.08 -7.71
CA GLU A 92 -8.46 -16.26 -9.09
C GLU A 92 -8.98 -14.93 -9.68
N THR A 93 -9.65 -14.11 -8.87
CA THR A 93 -10.12 -12.77 -9.30
C THR A 93 -8.96 -11.85 -9.66
N ILE A 94 -7.93 -11.77 -8.82
CA ILE A 94 -6.76 -10.90 -9.07
C ILE A 94 -6.00 -11.38 -10.30
N VAL A 95 -5.70 -12.68 -10.40
CA VAL A 95 -4.99 -13.25 -11.56
C VAL A 95 -5.80 -13.03 -12.85
N GLY A 96 -7.11 -13.20 -12.80
CA GLY A 96 -8.00 -12.94 -13.93
C GLY A 96 -8.08 -11.45 -14.33
N GLY A 97 -7.77 -10.52 -13.42
CA GLY A 97 -7.68 -9.10 -13.72
C GLY A 97 -6.33 -8.66 -14.32
N MET A 98 -5.32 -9.53 -14.34
CA MET A 98 -3.99 -9.23 -14.87
C MET A 98 -3.85 -9.49 -16.38
N ILE A 99 -4.84 -10.13 -17.01
CA ILE A 99 -4.85 -10.49 -18.44
C ILE A 99 -5.65 -9.50 -19.28
#